data_AF-A0A917NPJ6-F1
#
_entry.id   AF-A0A917NPJ6-F1
#
_cell.length_a   1.000
_cell.length_b   1.000
_cell.length_c   1.000
_cell.angle_alpha   90.00
_cell.angle_beta   90.00
_cell.angle_gamma   90.00
#
_symmetry.space_group_name_H-M   'P 1'
#
loop_
_entity.id
_entity.type
_entity.pdbx_description
1 polymer ?
#
loop_
_entity_poly.entity_id
_entity_poly.type
_entity_poly.pdbx_seq_one_letter_code
_entity_poly.pdbx_strand_id
1 'polypeptide(L)'
;MKKGKTITVTGKLSRANWEDNKYHGYTNQSVKLQFRKKGSSTYTTVKTIKSNSTGNLRTTVTASTDGFFRYSFAGTTTTPAVNATGDFVDVR
;
A
#
# COMPACT_ATOMS: atom_id res chain seq x y z
N MET A 1 3.62 -17.53 -10.65
CA MET A 1 4.21 -17.52 -9.31
C MET A 1 3.57 -18.61 -8.45
N LYS A 2 4.26 -19.73 -8.17
CA LYS A 2 3.69 -20.87 -7.44
C LYS A 2 3.00 -20.41 -6.13
N LYS A 3 1.81 -20.97 -5.83
CA LYS A 3 1.11 -20.78 -4.54
C LYS A 3 2.08 -20.80 -3.36
N GLY A 4 2.00 -19.79 -2.49
CA GLY A 4 2.85 -19.68 -1.30
C GLY A 4 4.15 -18.90 -1.49
N LYS A 5 4.35 -18.23 -2.64
CA LYS A 5 5.48 -17.31 -2.80
C LYS A 5 5.24 -15.98 -2.08
N THR A 6 6.30 -15.53 -1.42
CA THR A 6 6.40 -14.19 -0.85
C THR A 6 6.51 -13.19 -2.00
N ILE A 7 5.54 -12.29 -2.10
CA ILE A 7 5.58 -11.16 -3.01
C ILE A 7 6.11 -9.93 -2.27
N THR A 8 6.85 -9.09 -2.97
CA THR A 8 7.24 -7.77 -2.45
C THR A 8 6.27 -6.75 -3.02
N VAL A 9 5.55 -6.07 -2.14
CA VAL A 9 4.71 -4.92 -2.49
C VAL A 9 5.48 -3.66 -2.13
N THR A 10 5.63 -2.77 -3.10
CA THR A 10 6.27 -1.47 -2.94
C THR A 10 5.30 -0.36 -3.28
N GLY A 11 5.48 0.81 -2.68
CA GLY A 11 4.71 2.01 -2.96
C GLY A 11 5.42 3.25 -2.44
N LYS A 12 4.85 4.42 -2.69
CA LYS A 12 5.35 5.68 -2.16
C LYS A 12 4.18 6.51 -1.66
N LEU A 13 4.24 6.88 -0.39
CA LEU A 13 3.34 7.85 0.20
C LEU A 13 3.99 9.22 0.10
N SER A 14 3.37 10.13 -0.63
CA SER A 14 3.82 11.51 -0.74
C SER A 14 2.71 12.47 -0.32
N ARG A 15 3.10 13.55 0.37
CA ARG A 15 2.21 14.63 0.80
C ARG A 15 2.61 15.91 0.07
N ALA A 16 1.60 16.68 -0.36
CA ALA A 16 1.84 18.01 -0.90
C ALA A 16 2.43 18.90 0.21
N ASN A 17 3.58 19.47 -0.07
CA ASN A 17 4.20 20.50 0.75
C ASN A 17 3.87 21.86 0.12
N TRP A 18 3.22 22.71 0.91
CA TRP A 18 2.79 24.05 0.53
C TRP A 18 3.90 25.09 0.68
N GLU A 19 5.00 24.78 1.38
CA GLU A 19 6.17 25.65 1.50
C GLU A 19 6.95 25.72 0.18
N ASP A 20 7.08 24.59 -0.54
CA ASP A 20 7.84 24.52 -1.79
C ASP A 20 7.01 24.06 -3.00
N ASN A 21 5.69 23.91 -2.82
CA ASN A 21 4.72 23.45 -3.82
C ASN A 21 5.10 22.10 -4.47
N LYS A 22 5.84 21.23 -3.76
CA LYS A 22 6.24 19.91 -4.23
C LYS A 22 5.64 18.79 -3.38
N TYR A 23 5.64 17.58 -3.93
CA TYR A 23 5.27 16.38 -3.18
C TYR A 23 6.48 15.79 -2.47
N HIS A 24 6.46 15.84 -1.14
CA HIS A 24 7.49 15.24 -0.30
C HIS A 24 7.07 13.87 0.18
N GLY A 25 8.03 12.99 0.42
CA GLY A 25 7.76 11.70 1.04
C GLY A 25 7.12 11.88 2.41
N TYR A 26 5.92 11.34 2.61
CA TYR A 26 5.25 11.46 3.90
C TYR A 26 5.75 10.35 4.83
N THR A 27 6.60 10.72 5.79
CA THR A 27 7.38 9.78 6.61
C THR A 27 6.63 9.35 7.88
N ASN A 28 7.00 8.17 8.40
CA ASN A 28 6.50 7.60 9.66
C ASN A 28 4.97 7.49 9.75
N GLN A 29 4.30 7.37 8.60
CA GLN A 29 2.85 7.27 8.52
C GLN A 29 2.39 5.83 8.42
N SER A 30 1.34 5.51 9.17
CA SER A 30 0.71 4.19 9.13
C SER A 30 -0.11 4.02 7.85
N VAL A 31 0.28 3.04 7.04
CA VAL A 31 -0.38 2.67 5.79
C VAL A 31 -0.80 1.21 5.85
N LYS A 32 -2.06 0.94 5.51
CA LYS A 32 -2.65 -0.39 5.50
C LYS A 32 -2.45 -1.03 4.13
N LEU A 33 -1.77 -2.16 4.08
CA LEU A 33 -1.78 -3.02 2.90
C LEU A 33 -3.06 -3.83 2.92
N GLN A 34 -3.88 -3.64 1.90
CA GLN A 34 -5.12 -4.35 1.69
C GLN A 34 -4.97 -5.37 0.56
N PHE A 35 -5.64 -6.50 0.71
CA PHE A 35 -5.73 -7.55 -0.29
C PHE A 35 -7.20 -7.78 -0.68
N ARG A 36 -7.44 -7.98 -1.96
CA ARG A 36 -8.72 -8.42 -2.50
C ARG A 36 -8.49 -9.64 -3.37
N LYS A 37 -9.07 -10.77 -2.98
CA LYS A 37 -9.01 -12.00 -3.78
C LYS A 37 -9.66 -11.79 -5.16
N LYS A 38 -9.09 -12.37 -6.21
CA LYS A 38 -9.68 -12.39 -7.56
C LYS A 38 -11.08 -13.02 -7.50
N GLY A 39 -12.08 -12.31 -8.03
CA GLY A 39 -13.50 -12.69 -7.93
C GLY A 39 -14.23 -12.15 -6.69
N SER A 40 -13.53 -11.52 -5.75
CA SER A 40 -14.15 -10.77 -4.64
C SER A 40 -14.13 -9.26 -4.92
N SER A 41 -15.11 -8.55 -4.37
CA SER A 41 -15.16 -7.08 -4.32
C SER A 41 -14.64 -6.52 -2.99
N THR A 42 -14.39 -7.36 -1.99
CA THR A 42 -14.04 -6.93 -0.64
C THR A 42 -12.53 -6.84 -0.45
N TYR A 43 -12.05 -5.67 -0.02
CA TYR A 43 -10.67 -5.48 0.41
C TYR A 43 -10.56 -5.75 1.92
N THR A 44 -9.62 -6.61 2.31
CA THR A 44 -9.28 -6.85 3.71
C THR A 44 -7.88 -6.34 4.00
N THR A 45 -7.67 -5.80 5.20
CA THR A 45 -6.32 -5.36 5.60
C THR A 45 -5.53 -6.58 6.01
N VAL A 46 -4.45 -6.86 5.28
CA VAL A 46 -3.56 -8.00 5.56
C VAL A 46 -2.33 -7.58 6.36
N LYS A 47 -1.95 -6.30 6.29
CA LYS A 47 -0.79 -5.78 7.03
C LYS A 47 -0.90 -4.28 7.23
N THR A 48 -0.29 -3.77 8.28
CA THR A 48 -0.07 -2.32 8.48
C THR A 48 1.42 -2.09 8.52
N ILE A 49 1.90 -1.15 7.73
CA ILE A 49 3.31 -0.77 7.69
C ILE A 49 3.46 0.73 7.89
N LYS A 50 4.66 1.18 8.26
CA LYS A 50 5.00 2.60 8.31
C LYS A 50 5.81 2.97 7.08
N SER A 51 5.56 4.16 6.53
CA SER A 51 6.43 4.75 5.52
C SER A 51 7.80 5.09 6.12
N ASN A 52 8.85 4.94 5.32
CA ASN A 52 10.21 5.24 5.76
C ASN A 52 10.50 6.77 5.74
N SER A 53 11.74 7.16 6.02
CA SER A 53 12.24 8.55 6.02
C SER A 53 12.13 9.29 4.68
N THR A 54 11.75 8.59 3.61
CA THR A 54 11.57 9.14 2.26
C THR A 54 10.14 8.92 1.73
N GLY A 55 9.22 8.47 2.59
CA GLY A 55 7.84 8.14 2.22
C GLY A 55 7.68 6.81 1.47
N ASN A 56 8.75 6.05 1.29
CA ASN A 56 8.69 4.76 0.60
C ASN A 56 8.03 3.70 1.50
N LEU A 57 7.20 2.88 0.87
CA LEU A 57 6.48 1.76 1.45
C LEU A 57 7.05 0.49 0.83
N ARG A 58 7.47 -0.45 1.67
CA ARG A 58 7.92 -1.76 1.21
C ARG A 58 7.49 -2.80 2.22
N THR A 59 6.85 -3.85 1.75
CA THR A 59 6.58 -5.01 2.59
C THR A 59 6.50 -6.28 1.79
N THR A 60 6.72 -7.38 2.48
CA THR A 60 6.57 -8.71 1.95
C THR A 60 5.32 -9.35 2.54
N VAL A 61 4.54 -9.99 1.67
CA VAL A 61 3.36 -10.77 2.05
C VAL A 61 3.36 -12.07 1.27
N THR A 62 2.84 -13.13 1.89
CA THR A 62 2.69 -14.42 1.22
C THR A 62 1.38 -14.41 0.44
N ALA A 63 1.47 -14.43 -0.88
CA ALA A 63 0.30 -14.52 -1.73
C ALA A 63 -0.06 -16.00 -1.94
N SER A 64 -1.07 -16.48 -1.21
CA SER A 64 -1.57 -17.86 -1.33
C SER A 64 -2.61 -18.01 -2.44
N THR A 65 -3.18 -16.89 -2.93
CA THR A 65 -4.22 -16.85 -3.95
C THR A 65 -4.08 -15.60 -4.82
N ASP A 66 -4.56 -15.68 -6.05
CA ASP A 66 -4.63 -14.53 -6.96
C ASP A 66 -5.50 -13.41 -6.42
N GLY A 67 -5.09 -12.17 -6.67
CA GLY A 67 -5.86 -11.00 -6.24
C GLY A 67 -5.18 -9.67 -6.50
N PHE A 68 -5.73 -8.64 -5.87
CA PHE A 68 -5.29 -7.26 -5.98
C PHE A 68 -4.76 -6.81 -4.64
N PHE A 69 -3.55 -6.25 -4.62
CA PHE A 69 -2.99 -5.60 -3.45
C PHE A 69 -3.06 -4.09 -3.63
N ARG A 70 -3.46 -3.37 -2.58
CA ARG A 70 -3.43 -1.92 -2.59
C ARG A 70 -2.97 -1.36 -1.26
N TYR A 71 -2.23 -0.26 -1.29
CA TYR A 71 -1.99 0.53 -0.09
C TYR A 71 -3.16 1.47 0.17
N SER A 72 -3.58 1.56 1.42
CA SER A 72 -4.65 2.42 1.90
C SER A 72 -4.10 3.25 3.06
N PHE A 73 -4.01 4.55 2.84
CA PHE A 73 -3.66 5.51 3.88
C PHE A 73 -4.96 6.06 4.47
N ALA A 74 -5.15 5.87 5.77
CA ALA A 74 -6.37 6.28 6.47
C ALA A 74 -6.53 7.80 6.60
N GLY A 75 -5.52 8.57 6.21
CA GLY A 75 -5.49 10.01 6.45
C GLY A 75 -5.02 10.33 7.86
N THR A 76 -4.70 11.59 8.06
CA THR A 76 -4.48 12.22 9.36
C THR A 76 -5.38 13.46 9.45
N THR A 77 -5.40 14.12 10.60
CA THR A 77 -6.15 15.38 10.78
C THR A 77 -5.77 16.47 9.78
N THR A 78 -4.57 16.41 9.21
CA THR A 78 -4.04 17.43 8.27
C THR A 78 -3.75 16.86 6.87
N THR A 79 -4.04 15.58 6.62
CA THR A 79 -3.81 14.94 5.32
C THR A 79 -4.98 14.01 5.00
N PRO A 80 -5.67 14.18 3.87
CA PRO A 80 -6.81 13.33 3.53
C PRO A 80 -6.40 11.87 3.36
N ALA A 81 -7.35 10.96 3.59
CA ALA A 81 -7.18 9.55 3.30
C ALA A 81 -6.98 9.34 1.79
N VAL A 82 -6.01 8.51 1.41
CA VAL A 82 -5.76 8.18 0.01
C VAL A 82 -5.61 6.68 -0.15
N ASN A 83 -6.25 6.14 -1.17
CA ASN A 83 -6.07 4.76 -1.58
C ASN A 83 -5.21 4.74 -2.82
N ALA A 84 -4.12 3.98 -2.80
CA ALA A 84 -3.34 3.73 -3.99
C ALA A 84 -4.19 2.97 -5.02
N THR A 85 -3.91 3.20 -6.30
CA THR A 85 -4.38 2.35 -7.39
C THR A 85 -3.94 0.92 -7.10
N GLY A 86 -4.89 0.00 -7.00
CA GLY A 86 -4.60 -1.39 -6.65
C GLY A 86 -3.77 -2.06 -7.73
N ASP A 87 -2.70 -2.73 -7.33
CA ASP A 87 -1.83 -3.50 -8.21
C ASP A 87 -2.33 -4.95 -8.27
N PHE A 88 -2.44 -5.50 -9.48
CA PHE A 88 -2.92 -6.86 -9.68
C PHE A 88 -1.74 -7.83 -9.62
N VAL A 89 -1.81 -8.78 -8.69
CA VAL A 89 -0.78 -9.79 -8.52
C VAL A 89 -1.29 -11.15 -9.00
N ASP A 90 -0.64 -11.67 -10.05
CA ASP A 90 -0.88 -13.00 -10.61
C ASP A 90 0.01 -14.05 -9.92
N VAL A 91 -0.63 -15.04 -9.29
CA VAL A 91 -0.03 -16.11 -8.51
C VAL A 91 -0.17 -17.47 -9.23
N ARG A 92 0.54 -17.64 -10.36
CA ARG A 92 0.68 -18.95 -11.08
C ARG A 92 1.53 -20.04 -10.42
#